data_AF-A0A3M6UHM9-F1
#
_entry.id   AF-A0A3M6UHM9-F1
#
_cell.length_a   1.000
_cell.length_b   1.000
_cell.length_c   1.000
_cell.angle_alpha   90.00
_cell.angle_beta   90.00
_cell.angle_gamma   90.00
#
_symmetry.space_group_name_H-M   'P 1'
#
loop_
_entity.id
_entity.type
_entity.pdbx_description
1 polymer ?
#
loop_
_entity_poly.entity_id
_entity_poly.type
_entity_poly.pdbx_seq_one_letter_code
_entity_poly.pdbx_strand_id
1 'polypeptide(L)'
;MPFPSRKKQVAIELEYAKSMFDLHKKSHPNDEIVGWYATGSDVTEHSLLIHEYYSREATNPVHVTVDTTLKGSRMGIRAYQSCKMGVPGKTEGTIFSPIPCEVILTGPERVGVYELSIFCFSSASERLLEMLGTVVAYVDDVLDLLMIVYLSGLCKAQISLGEKLATVI
;
A
#
# COMPACT_ATOMS: atom_id res chain seq x y z
N MET A 1 16.40 -1.38 -0.58
CA MET A 1 17.55 -2.20 -1.01
C MET A 1 17.15 -3.67 -0.89
N PRO A 2 17.37 -4.54 -1.89
CA PRO A 2 16.86 -5.91 -1.88
C PRO A 2 17.76 -6.87 -1.08
N PHE A 3 17.38 -7.18 0.18
CA PHE A 3 18.16 -8.02 1.10
C PHE A 3 17.91 -9.53 0.94
N PRO A 4 18.90 -10.35 0.55
CA PRO A 4 18.80 -11.82 0.47
C PRO A 4 19.36 -12.51 1.72
N SER A 5 18.74 -13.62 2.13
CA SER A 5 19.00 -14.35 3.39
C SER A 5 20.38 -15.05 3.52
N ARG A 6 21.33 -14.89 2.57
CA ARG A 6 22.62 -15.61 2.54
C ARG A 6 23.84 -14.71 2.77
N LYS A 7 24.68 -15.09 3.74
CA LYS A 7 25.87 -14.34 4.22
C LYS A 7 26.84 -13.82 3.15
N LYS A 8 27.13 -14.59 2.08
CA LYS A 8 28.03 -14.13 0.99
C LYS A 8 27.41 -13.03 0.13
N GLN A 9 26.09 -13.01 0.02
CA GLN A 9 25.34 -12.09 -0.81
C GLN A 9 25.15 -10.73 -0.11
N VAL A 10 25.11 -10.75 1.22
CA VAL A 10 25.14 -9.54 2.07
C VAL A 10 26.38 -8.69 1.81
N ALA A 11 27.57 -9.28 1.63
CA ALA A 11 28.80 -8.52 1.36
C ALA A 11 28.76 -7.73 0.04
N ILE A 12 28.13 -8.27 -1.00
CA ILE A 12 28.00 -7.64 -2.33
C ILE A 12 27.02 -6.45 -2.25
N GLU A 13 25.97 -6.58 -1.43
CA GLU A 13 25.03 -5.49 -1.19
C GLU A 13 25.71 -4.30 -0.52
N LEU A 14 26.60 -4.52 0.44
CA LEU A 14 27.23 -3.45 1.22
C LEU A 14 28.09 -2.51 0.35
N GLU A 15 28.79 -3.06 -0.63
CA GLU A 15 29.56 -2.28 -1.60
C GLU A 15 28.65 -1.44 -2.52
N TYR A 16 27.48 -1.98 -2.86
CA TYR A 16 26.44 -1.23 -3.55
C TYR A 16 25.86 -0.09 -2.69
N ALA A 17 25.60 -0.32 -1.40
CA ALA A 17 25.13 0.72 -0.48
C ALA A 17 26.12 1.89 -0.40
N LYS A 18 27.43 1.60 -0.32
CA LYS A 18 28.49 2.62 -0.32
C LYS A 18 28.51 3.42 -1.61
N SER A 19 28.48 2.73 -2.75
CA SER A 19 28.47 3.37 -4.08
C SER A 19 27.24 4.28 -4.26
N MET A 20 26.08 3.85 -3.78
CA MET A 20 24.84 4.62 -3.82
C MET A 20 24.90 5.84 -2.89
N PHE A 21 25.48 5.69 -1.70
CA PHE A 21 25.68 6.79 -0.76
C PHE A 21 26.62 7.87 -1.33
N ASP A 22 27.73 7.46 -1.95
CA ASP A 22 28.66 8.39 -2.59
C ASP A 22 28.00 9.19 -3.72
N LEU A 23 27.08 8.58 -4.46
CA LEU A 23 26.25 9.27 -5.46
C LEU A 23 25.28 10.25 -4.80
N HIS A 24 24.62 9.86 -3.71
CA HIS A 24 23.68 10.72 -2.98
C HIS A 24 24.38 11.95 -2.38
N LYS A 25 25.58 11.76 -1.84
CA LYS A 25 26.36 12.82 -1.22
C LYS A 25 26.82 13.90 -2.20
N LYS A 26 26.91 13.57 -3.50
CA LYS A 26 27.19 14.55 -4.57
C LYS A 26 26.04 15.53 -4.78
N SER A 27 24.78 15.10 -4.60
CA SER A 27 23.61 15.97 -4.74
C SER A 27 23.21 16.61 -3.41
N HIS A 28 23.34 15.89 -2.30
CA HIS A 28 22.97 16.35 -0.95
C HIS A 28 24.14 16.12 0.01
N PRO A 29 25.04 17.12 0.17
CA PRO A 29 26.27 16.97 0.97
C PRO A 29 26.02 16.80 2.47
N ASN A 30 24.88 17.29 2.96
CA ASN A 30 24.50 17.29 4.37
C ASN A 30 23.91 15.95 4.83
N ASP A 31 23.67 15.02 3.91
CA ASP A 31 23.03 13.75 4.24
C ASP A 31 24.06 12.75 4.79
N GLU A 32 23.68 12.12 5.90
CA GLU A 32 24.47 11.11 6.59
C GLU A 32 23.66 9.84 6.82
N ILE A 33 24.37 8.72 6.94
CA ILE A 33 23.75 7.43 7.26
C ILE A 33 23.34 7.46 8.73
N VAL A 34 22.03 7.45 9.00
CA VAL A 34 21.46 7.44 10.35
C VAL A 34 21.03 6.04 10.82
N GLY A 35 21.03 5.06 9.92
CA GLY A 35 20.56 3.72 10.22
C GLY A 35 20.09 2.96 8.99
N TRP A 36 19.17 2.02 9.19
CA TRP A 36 18.65 1.15 8.15
C TRP A 36 17.19 0.79 8.41
N TYR A 37 16.48 0.37 7.36
CA TYR A 37 15.10 -0.06 7.45
C TYR A 37 14.91 -1.45 6.87
N ALA A 38 13.90 -2.17 7.37
CA ALA A 38 13.48 -3.45 6.85
C ALA A 38 11.95 -3.52 6.73
N THR A 39 11.49 -4.35 5.81
CA THR A 39 10.07 -4.69 5.70
C THR A 39 9.76 -5.85 6.64
N GLY A 40 8.68 -5.71 7.42
CA GLY A 40 8.30 -6.68 8.45
C GLY A 40 7.64 -6.01 9.65
N SER A 41 6.91 -6.78 10.45
CA SER A 41 6.21 -6.27 11.63
C SER A 41 7.15 -6.06 12.83
N ASP A 42 8.18 -6.90 12.95
CA ASP A 42 9.02 -7.00 14.15
C ASP A 42 10.49 -7.29 13.81
N VAL A 43 11.34 -7.12 14.82
CA VAL A 43 12.78 -7.37 14.73
C VAL A 43 13.06 -8.87 14.62
N THR A 44 13.86 -9.25 13.63
CA THR A 44 14.26 -10.65 13.39
C THR A 44 15.70 -10.92 13.83
N GLU A 45 16.10 -12.18 13.94
CA GLU A 45 17.49 -12.59 14.26
C GLU A 45 18.52 -11.96 13.30
N HIS A 46 18.16 -11.83 12.01
CA HIS A 46 19.03 -11.21 11.01
C HIS A 46 19.30 -9.72 11.25
N SER A 47 18.47 -9.07 12.07
CA SER A 47 18.64 -7.66 12.41
C SER A 47 19.94 -7.39 13.15
N LEU A 48 20.44 -8.36 13.92
CA LEU A 48 21.72 -8.22 14.63
C LEU A 48 22.90 -8.14 13.65
N LEU A 49 22.89 -8.98 12.60
CA LEU A 49 23.96 -9.01 11.60
C LEU A 49 24.02 -7.70 10.80
N ILE A 50 22.87 -7.17 10.42
CA ILE A 50 22.78 -5.90 9.68
C ILE A 50 23.18 -4.74 10.59
N HIS A 51 22.72 -4.77 11.85
CA HIS A 51 23.03 -3.72 12.81
C HIS A 51 24.53 -3.65 13.13
N GLU A 52 25.21 -4.78 13.29
CA GLU A 52 26.67 -4.79 13.52
C GLU A 52 27.41 -4.13 12.35
N TYR A 53 26.96 -4.32 11.12
CA TYR A 53 27.55 -3.63 9.97
C TYR A 53 27.35 -2.11 10.05
N TYR A 54 26.10 -1.64 10.19
CA TYR A 54 25.82 -0.21 10.22
C TYR A 54 26.38 0.50 11.45
N SER A 55 26.65 -0.22 12.54
CA SER A 55 27.33 0.32 13.72
C SER A 55 28.77 0.76 13.44
N ARG A 56 29.38 0.30 12.34
CA ARG A 56 30.72 0.72 11.89
C ARG A 56 30.68 1.99 11.05
N GLU A 57 29.54 2.26 10.41
CA GLU A 57 29.38 3.36 9.45
C GLU A 57 28.63 4.56 10.06
N ALA A 58 27.83 4.34 11.10
CA ALA A 58 27.02 5.36 11.76
C ALA A 58 27.11 5.27 13.30
N THR A 59 27.09 6.42 13.96
CA THR A 59 27.05 6.49 15.42
C THR A 59 25.61 6.28 15.88
N ASN A 60 25.33 5.24 16.66
CA ASN A 60 23.99 4.85 17.13
C ASN A 60 22.94 4.65 16.00
N PRO A 61 23.14 3.68 15.10
CA PRO A 61 22.23 3.47 13.98
C PRO A 61 20.82 3.04 14.44
N VAL A 62 19.80 3.68 13.88
CA VAL A 62 18.39 3.36 14.14
C VAL A 62 17.92 2.28 13.17
N HIS A 63 17.20 1.27 13.68
CA HIS A 63 16.54 0.26 12.86
C HIS A 63 15.05 0.58 12.75
N VAL A 64 14.53 0.77 11.55
CA VAL A 64 13.10 1.01 11.30
C VAL A 64 12.46 -0.20 10.64
N THR A 65 11.38 -0.73 11.21
CA THR A 65 10.58 -1.77 10.57
C THR A 65 9.31 -1.18 9.99
N VAL A 66 9.01 -1.52 8.74
CA VAL A 66 7.81 -1.09 8.03
C VAL A 66 6.93 -2.31 7.73
N ASP A 67 5.78 -2.37 8.39
CA ASP A 67 4.76 -3.40 8.16
C ASP A 67 3.93 -3.05 6.92
N THR A 68 4.14 -3.82 5.86
CA THR A 68 3.43 -3.72 4.58
C THR A 68 2.20 -4.62 4.49
N THR A 69 1.87 -5.36 5.55
CA THR A 69 0.68 -6.23 5.56
C THR A 69 -0.63 -5.44 5.61
N LEU A 70 -0.57 -4.13 5.87
CA LEU A 70 -1.71 -3.19 5.93
C LEU A 70 -2.83 -3.65 6.88
N LYS A 71 -2.52 -4.53 7.82
CA LYS A 71 -3.47 -4.98 8.85
C LYS A 71 -3.87 -3.78 9.71
N GLY A 72 -5.17 -3.50 9.78
CA GLY A 72 -5.69 -2.31 10.47
C GLY A 72 -5.73 -1.03 9.61
N SER A 73 -5.63 -1.16 8.28
CA SER A 73 -5.78 -0.04 7.33
C SER A 73 -4.74 1.07 7.49
N ARG A 74 -3.62 0.78 8.16
CA ARG A 74 -2.48 1.68 8.35
C ARG A 74 -1.18 0.91 8.13
N MET A 75 -0.19 1.59 7.57
CA MET A 75 1.18 1.07 7.52
C MET A 75 1.79 1.18 8.92
N GLY A 76 2.25 0.06 9.48
CA GLY A 76 2.84 0.04 10.81
C GLY A 76 4.33 0.39 10.73
N ILE A 77 4.70 1.60 11.15
CA ILE A 77 6.12 1.99 11.25
C ILE A 77 6.53 1.89 12.72
N ARG A 78 7.63 1.21 12.99
CA ARG A 78 8.25 1.14 14.32
C ARG A 78 9.75 1.40 14.18
N ALA A 79 10.30 2.13 15.13
CA ALA A 79 11.73 2.38 15.22
C ALA A 79 12.31 1.72 16.46
N TYR A 80 13.54 1.23 16.34
CA TYR A 80 14.27 0.57 17.40
C TYR A 80 15.68 1.12 17.50
N GLN A 81 16.17 1.24 18.73
CA GLN A 81 17.55 1.55 19.04
C GLN A 81 18.21 0.32 19.68
N SER A 82 19.47 0.06 19.32
CA SER A 82 20.23 -0.99 19.98
C SER A 82 20.69 -0.54 21.36
N CYS A 83 20.51 -1.43 22.33
CA CYS A 83 21.05 -1.26 23.67
C CYS A 83 21.90 -2.49 23.98
N LYS A 84 23.15 -2.28 24.38
CA LYS A 84 23.96 -3.36 24.96
C LYS A 84 23.35 -3.74 26.29
N MET A 85 23.05 -5.02 26.45
CA MET A 85 22.46 -5.58 27.66
C MET A 85 23.20 -6.84 28.04
N GLY A 86 23.69 -6.89 29.27
CA GLY A 86 24.50 -7.99 29.76
C GLY A 86 25.09 -7.67 31.12
N VAL A 87 25.70 -8.68 31.74
CA VAL A 87 26.41 -8.48 33.01
C VAL A 87 27.80 -7.96 32.69
N PRO A 88 28.25 -6.83 33.29
CA PRO A 88 29.59 -6.31 33.09
C PRO A 88 30.63 -7.41 33.35
N GLY A 89 31.46 -7.73 32.35
CA GLY A 89 32.52 -8.74 32.45
C GLY A 89 32.10 -10.19 32.17
N LYS A 90 30.87 -10.45 31.69
CA LYS A 90 30.43 -11.79 31.22
C LYS A 90 29.83 -11.71 29.81
N THR A 91 28.64 -12.27 29.60
CA THR A 91 27.96 -12.27 28.30
C THR A 91 27.30 -10.92 28.05
N GLU A 92 27.77 -10.22 27.02
CA GLU A 92 27.11 -9.04 26.46
C GLU A 92 26.20 -9.47 25.31
N GLY A 93 24.94 -9.08 25.36
CA GLY A 93 23.98 -9.19 24.27
C GLY A 93 23.58 -7.81 23.76
N THR A 94 22.95 -7.76 22.59
CA THR A 94 22.35 -6.55 22.06
C THR A 94 20.85 -6.76 21.97
N ILE A 95 20.08 -5.87 22.60
CA ILE A 95 18.63 -5.84 22.48
C ILE A 95 18.21 -4.64 21.63
N PHE A 96 17.07 -4.75 20.97
CA PHE A 96 16.46 -3.66 20.22
C PHE A 96 15.30 -3.08 21.04
N SER A 97 15.51 -1.91 21.63
CA SER A 97 14.47 -1.21 22.39
C SER A 97 13.64 -0.36 21.43
N PRO A 98 12.30 -0.44 21.47
CA PRO A 98 11.46 0.43 20.67
C PRO A 98 11.65 1.89 21.12
N ILE A 99 11.69 2.79 20.15
CA ILE A 99 11.74 4.24 20.36
C ILE A 99 10.53 4.89 19.70
N PRO A 100 10.02 6.01 20.24
CA PRO A 100 8.92 6.74 19.60
C PRO A 100 9.34 7.21 18.21
N CYS A 101 8.49 7.02 17.22
CA CYS A 101 8.70 7.49 15.86
C CYS A 101 7.46 8.25 15.36
N GLU A 102 7.70 9.39 14.72
CA GLU A 102 6.70 10.19 14.05
C GLU A 102 7.12 10.45 12.60
N VAL A 103 6.15 10.49 11.69
CA VAL A 103 6.40 10.82 10.30
C VAL A 103 6.09 12.29 10.10
N ILE A 104 7.13 13.08 9.87
CA ILE A 104 7.03 14.51 9.58
C ILE A 104 7.22 14.69 8.08
N LEU A 105 6.31 15.42 7.45
CA LEU A 105 6.38 15.75 6.03
C LEU A 105 6.84 17.19 5.86
N THR A 106 7.76 17.42 4.93
CA THR A 106 8.20 18.77 4.57
C THR A 106 7.15 19.49 3.69
N GLY A 107 7.27 20.81 3.53
CA GLY A 107 6.29 21.62 2.80
C GLY A 107 5.93 21.07 1.40
N PRO A 108 6.92 20.82 0.52
CA PRO A 108 6.67 20.24 -0.81
C PRO A 108 6.05 18.83 -0.76
N GLU A 109 6.52 17.98 0.15
CA GLU A 109 6.01 16.61 0.30
C GLU A 109 4.55 16.60 0.77
N ARG A 110 4.18 17.51 1.69
CA ARG A 110 2.79 17.64 2.16
C ARG A 110 1.83 17.94 1.01
N VAL A 111 2.21 18.84 0.11
CA VAL A 111 1.40 19.18 -1.06
C VAL A 111 1.29 17.98 -2.00
N GLY A 112 2.40 17.29 -2.26
CA GLY A 112 2.41 16.10 -3.12
C GLY A 112 1.55 14.95 -2.58
N VAL A 113 1.65 14.65 -1.28
CA VAL A 113 0.83 13.62 -0.62
C VAL A 113 -0.65 14.01 -0.63
N TYR A 114 -0.96 15.28 -0.39
CA TYR A 114 -2.33 15.77 -0.43
C TYR A 114 -2.96 15.59 -1.82
N GLU A 115 -2.23 15.98 -2.88
CA GLU A 115 -2.72 15.85 -4.25
C GLU A 115 -2.95 14.39 -4.63
N LEU A 116 -2.01 13.49 -4.28
CA LEU A 116 -2.16 12.05 -4.49
C LEU A 116 -3.39 11.48 -3.75
N SER A 117 -3.64 11.97 -2.54
CA SER A 117 -4.80 11.52 -1.74
C SER A 117 -6.13 11.93 -2.40
N ILE A 118 -6.21 13.15 -2.93
CA ILE A 118 -7.40 13.64 -3.67
C ILE A 118 -7.58 12.84 -4.95
N PHE A 119 -6.51 12.64 -5.72
CA PHE A 119 -6.57 11.92 -6.98
C PHE A 119 -7.09 10.49 -6.80
N CYS A 120 -6.60 9.79 -5.77
CA CYS A 120 -7.06 8.43 -5.46
C CYS A 120 -8.55 8.41 -5.06
N PHE A 121 -9.00 9.42 -4.33
CA PHE A 121 -10.42 9.58 -3.98
C PHE A 121 -11.30 9.88 -5.20
N SER A 122 -10.88 10.79 -6.07
CA SER A 122 -11.60 11.13 -7.32
C SER A 122 -11.73 9.91 -8.23
N SER A 123 -10.62 9.16 -8.40
CA SER A 123 -10.61 7.94 -9.21
C SER A 123 -11.58 6.88 -8.69
N ALA A 124 -11.70 6.75 -7.36
CA ALA A 124 -12.68 5.85 -6.76
C ALA A 124 -14.13 6.34 -6.99
N SER A 125 -14.35 7.65 -6.91
CA SER A 125 -15.66 8.27 -7.16
C SER A 125 -16.12 8.12 -8.62
N GLU A 126 -15.23 8.29 -9.59
CA GLU A 126 -15.54 8.12 -11.01
C GLU A 126 -15.97 6.68 -11.32
N ARG A 127 -15.29 5.69 -10.75
CA ARG A 127 -15.67 4.27 -10.90
C ARG A 127 -17.04 3.98 -10.30
N LEU A 128 -17.38 4.60 -9.16
CA LEU A 128 -18.71 4.44 -8.58
C LEU A 128 -19.80 5.06 -9.46
N LEU A 129 -19.54 6.22 -10.05
CA LEU A 129 -20.45 6.87 -11.00
C LEU A 129 -20.68 6.01 -12.26
N GLU A 130 -19.62 5.42 -12.80
CA GLU A 130 -19.70 4.51 -13.95
C GLU A 130 -20.52 3.25 -13.63
N MET A 131 -20.30 2.64 -12.46
CA MET A 131 -21.10 1.51 -12.01
C MET A 131 -22.57 1.88 -11.82
N LEU A 132 -22.87 3.05 -11.25
CA LEU A 132 -24.25 3.54 -11.12
C LEU A 132 -24.88 3.79 -12.50
N GLY A 133 -24.15 4.36 -13.45
CA GLY A 133 -24.63 4.53 -14.83
C GLY A 133 -25.01 3.21 -15.49
N THR A 134 -24.23 2.16 -15.25
CA THR A 134 -24.53 0.80 -15.74
C THR A 134 -25.83 0.24 -15.14
N VAL A 135 -26.04 0.45 -13.84
CA VAL A 135 -27.27 0.02 -13.16
C VAL A 135 -28.49 0.79 -13.67
N VAL A 136 -28.35 2.09 -13.90
CA VAL A 136 -29.44 2.92 -14.46
C VAL A 136 -29.80 2.45 -15.87
N ALA A 137 -28.82 2.24 -16.74
CA ALA A 137 -29.06 1.75 -18.10
C ALA A 137 -29.77 0.38 -18.09
N TYR A 138 -29.38 -0.51 -17.18
CA TYR A 138 -30.05 -1.80 -17.03
C TYR A 138 -31.51 -1.66 -16.60
N VAL A 139 -31.81 -0.73 -15.68
CA VAL A 139 -33.20 -0.47 -15.26
C VAL A 139 -34.03 0.07 -16.43
N ASP A 140 -33.47 0.98 -17.23
CA ASP A 140 -34.13 1.51 -18.41
C ASP A 140 -34.41 0.41 -19.45
N ASP A 141 -33.44 -0.46 -19.74
CA ASP A 141 -33.60 -1.60 -20.66
C ASP A 141 -34.72 -2.57 -20.21
N VAL A 142 -34.80 -2.83 -18.90
CA VAL A 142 -35.85 -3.70 -18.33
C VAL A 142 -37.23 -3.04 -18.45
N LEU A 143 -37.31 -1.73 -18.23
CA LEU A 143 -38.56 -0.97 -18.38
C LEU A 143 -39.05 -0.97 -19.83
N ASP A 144 -38.14 -0.76 -20.79
CA ASP A 144 -38.46 -0.82 -22.21
C ASP A 144 -38.94 -2.22 -22.63
N LEU A 145 -38.26 -3.27 -22.15
CA LEU A 145 -38.68 -4.64 -22.43
C LEU A 145 -40.07 -4.93 -21.83
N LEU A 146 -40.33 -4.49 -20.59
CA LEU A 146 -41.62 -4.67 -19.93
C LEU A 146 -42.74 -3.98 -20.73
N MET A 147 -42.49 -2.76 -21.22
CA MET A 147 -43.42 -2.01 -22.05
C MET A 147 -43.71 -2.73 -23.37
N ILE A 148 -42.68 -3.23 -24.06
CA ILE A 148 -42.83 -4.00 -25.31
C ILE A 148 -43.66 -5.26 -25.06
N VAL A 149 -43.37 -6.01 -23.99
CA VAL A 149 -44.13 -7.21 -23.62
C VAL A 149 -45.59 -6.87 -23.34
N TYR A 150 -45.86 -5.80 -22.58
CA TYR A 150 -47.22 -5.36 -22.27
C TYR A 150 -48.02 -4.99 -23.52
N LEU A 151 -47.45 -4.13 -24.39
CA LEU A 151 -48.11 -3.70 -25.63
C LEU A 151 -48.34 -4.87 -26.60
N SER A 152 -47.36 -5.78 -26.74
CA SER A 152 -47.51 -6.97 -27.57
C SER A 152 -48.61 -7.91 -27.04
N GLY A 153 -48.75 -8.01 -25.72
CA GLY A 153 -49.81 -8.77 -25.06
C GLY A 153 -51.20 -8.19 -25.34
N LEU A 154 -51.37 -6.87 -25.22
CA LEU A 154 -52.62 -6.18 -25.56
C LEU A 154 -52.98 -6.36 -27.03
N CYS A 155 -52.00 -6.22 -27.94
CA CYS A 155 -52.23 -6.40 -29.37
C CYS A 155 -52.71 -7.82 -29.71
N LYS A 156 -52.04 -8.85 -29.16
CA LYS A 156 -52.46 -10.25 -29.31
C LYS A 156 -53.87 -10.50 -28.77
N ALA A 157 -54.22 -9.92 -27.62
CA ALA A 157 -55.54 -10.05 -27.03
C ALA A 157 -56.63 -9.40 -27.90
N GLN A 158 -56.37 -8.20 -28.45
CA GLN A 158 -57.29 -7.50 -29.36
C GLN A 158 -57.50 -8.27 -30.67
N ILE A 159 -56.42 -8.80 -31.28
CA ILE A 159 -56.52 -9.61 -32.50
C ILE A 159 -57.35 -10.87 -32.25
N SER A 160 -57.08 -11.60 -31.15
CA SER A 160 -57.83 -12.82 -30.81
C SER A 160 -59.32 -12.56 -30.56
N LEU A 161 -59.67 -11.43 -29.94
CA LEU A 161 -61.06 -11.00 -29.78
C LEU A 161 -61.71 -10.67 -31.14
N GLY A 162 -60.99 -9.98 -32.04
CA GLY A 162 -61.46 -9.67 -33.39
C GLY A 162 -61.75 -10.91 -34.23
N GLU A 163 -60.85 -11.90 -34.23
CA GLU A 163 -61.05 -13.17 -34.94
C GLU A 163 -62.27 -13.95 -34.42
N LYS A 164 -62.46 -13.99 -33.09
CA LYS A 164 -63.62 -14.64 -32.47
C LYS A 164 -64.93 -13.95 -32.84
N LEU A 165 -64.97 -12.62 -32.90
CA LEU A 165 -66.15 -11.87 -33.31
C LEU A 165 -66.45 -12.08 -34.81
N ALA A 166 -65.42 -12.09 -35.66
CA ALA A 166 -65.57 -12.30 -37.11
C ALA A 166 -66.07 -13.72 -37.48
N THR A 167 -65.86 -14.71 -36.61
CA THR A 167 -66.34 -16.09 -36.84
C THR A 167 -67.83 -16.27 -36.44
N VAL A 168 -68.38 -15.33 -35.66
CA VAL A 168 -69.75 -15.39 -35.11
C VAL A 168 -70.76 -14.62 -35.98
N ILE A 169 -70.28 -13.81 -36.93
CA ILE A 169 -71.08 -13.03 -37.90
C ILE A 169 -71.04 -13.74 -39.25
#